data_AF-A0A4Q9QIA4-F1
#
_entry.id   AF-A0A4Q9QIA4-F1
#
_cell.length_a   1.000
_cell.length_b   1.000
_cell.length_c   1.000
_cell.angle_alpha   90.00
_cell.angle_beta   90.00
_cell.angle_gamma   90.00
#
_symmetry.space_group_name_H-M   'P 1'
#
loop_
_entity.id
_entity.type
_entity.pdbx_description
1 polymer ?
#
loop_
_entity_poly.entity_id
_entity_poly.type
_entity_poly.pdbx_seq_one_letter_code
_entity_poly.pdbx_strand_id
1 'polypeptide(L)'
;GSELTLKAAGSFIRIDGGGVTLSGPVININSGGSPGNGTGAIPLLPGPLKQADADKAGKLLIPAQRQALLQKKPLCAICEAAKAEARNA
;
A
#
# COMPACT_ATOMS: atom_id res chain seq x y z
N GLY A 1 24.63 -21.10 28.05
CA GLY A 1 24.84 -20.01 27.08
C GLY A 1 24.27 -20.44 25.75
N SER A 2 23.75 -19.51 24.96
CA SER A 2 23.24 -19.80 23.62
C SER A 2 24.39 -19.90 22.62
N GLU A 3 24.30 -20.86 21.71
CA GLU A 3 25.27 -21.07 20.62
C GLU A 3 24.53 -21.15 19.28
N LEU A 4 25.11 -20.58 18.22
CA LEU A 4 24.64 -20.72 16.85
C LEU A 4 25.74 -21.39 16.01
N THR A 5 25.40 -22.48 15.33
CA THR A 5 26.31 -23.17 14.41
C THR A 5 25.72 -23.24 13.00
N LEU A 6 26.47 -22.76 12.02
CA LEU A 6 26.22 -22.88 10.59
C LEU A 6 27.17 -23.94 10.03
N LYS A 7 26.66 -24.96 9.35
CA LYS A 7 27.49 -26.04 8.77
C LYS A 7 27.15 -26.25 7.30
N ALA A 8 28.16 -26.33 6.45
CA ALA A 8 28.02 -26.63 5.03
C ALA A 8 29.26 -27.35 4.49
N ALA A 9 29.06 -28.48 3.80
CA ALA A 9 30.12 -29.22 3.10
C ALA A 9 31.41 -29.46 3.93
N GLY A 10 31.27 -29.78 5.22
CA GLY A 10 32.41 -30.02 6.13
C GLY A 10 33.04 -28.77 6.75
N SER A 11 32.65 -27.58 6.30
CA SER A 11 32.99 -26.31 6.94
C SER A 11 31.94 -25.92 7.98
N PHE A 12 32.33 -25.21 9.03
CA PHE A 12 31.40 -24.68 10.03
C PHE A 12 31.81 -23.32 10.60
N ILE A 13 30.82 -22.58 11.06
CA ILE A 13 30.94 -21.34 11.82
C ILE A 13 30.14 -21.52 13.11
N ARG A 14 30.77 -21.30 14.26
CA ARG A 14 30.17 -21.42 15.59
C ARG A 14 30.27 -20.08 16.31
N ILE A 15 29.17 -19.63 16.90
CA ILE A 15 29.07 -18.36 17.64
C ILE A 15 28.54 -18.67 19.02
N ASP A 16 29.30 -18.35 20.06
CA ASP A 16 28.93 -18.52 21.46
C ASP A 16 29.34 -17.31 22.31
N GLY A 17 29.14 -17.38 23.63
CA GLY A 17 29.54 -16.31 24.55
C GLY A 17 31.05 -16.07 24.67
N GLY A 18 31.88 -16.97 24.13
CA GLY A 18 33.34 -16.84 24.05
C GLY A 18 33.83 -16.28 22.71
N GLY A 19 32.99 -16.22 21.69
CA GLY A 19 33.28 -15.56 20.42
C GLY A 19 32.86 -16.35 19.19
N VAL A 20 33.61 -16.17 18.10
CA VAL A 20 33.34 -16.79 16.79
C VAL A 20 34.47 -17.77 16.44
N THR A 21 34.11 -19.02 16.15
CA THR A 21 35.02 -20.07 15.67
C THR A 21 34.67 -20.40 14.21
N LEU A 22 35.67 -20.42 13.32
CA LEU A 22 35.49 -20.80 11.91
C LEU A 22 36.42 -21.97 11.56
N SER A 23 35.92 -22.95 10.80
CA SER A 23 36.72 -24.08 10.30
C SER A 23 36.31 -24.45 8.89
N GLY A 24 37.27 -24.60 8.00
CA GLY A 24 37.07 -24.96 6.59
C GLY A 24 38.39 -24.90 5.81
N PRO A 25 38.44 -25.50 4.59
CA PRO A 25 39.66 -25.56 3.78
C PRO A 25 40.13 -24.19 3.27
N VAL A 26 39.21 -23.23 3.09
CA VAL A 26 39.50 -21.84 2.73
C VAL A 26 38.60 -20.93 3.56
N ILE A 27 39.19 -19.95 4.25
CA ILE A 27 38.45 -18.96 5.04
C ILE A 27 38.86 -17.58 4.55
N ASN A 28 37.92 -16.90 3.90
CA ASN A 28 38.09 -15.56 3.35
C ASN A 28 37.52 -14.53 4.32
N ILE A 29 38.38 -13.75 4.97
CA ILE A 29 38.00 -12.72 5.93
C ILE A 29 38.20 -11.36 5.27
N ASN A 30 37.18 -10.50 5.35
CA ASN A 30 37.18 -9.17 4.71
C ASN A 30 37.33 -9.22 3.18
N SER A 31 37.02 -10.35 2.54
CA SER A 31 37.25 -10.57 1.10
C SER A 31 36.03 -10.27 0.22
N GLY A 32 35.10 -9.40 0.62
CA GLY A 32 33.88 -9.21 -0.16
C GLY A 32 33.13 -7.90 -0.01
N GLY A 33 32.75 -7.35 -1.17
CA GLY A 33 31.54 -6.53 -1.37
C GLY A 33 31.76 -5.02 -1.40
N SER A 34 32.06 -4.46 -2.59
CA SER A 34 31.71 -3.06 -2.84
C SER A 34 30.19 -2.95 -2.90
N PRO A 35 29.55 -1.90 -2.36
CA PRO A 35 28.17 -1.61 -2.70
C PRO A 35 28.06 -1.58 -4.23
N GLY A 36 27.07 -2.29 -4.77
CA GLY A 36 26.76 -2.12 -6.19
C GLY A 36 26.42 -0.66 -6.46
N ASN A 37 26.85 -0.11 -7.59
CA ASN A 37 26.39 1.20 -8.03
C ASN A 37 24.93 1.06 -8.50
N GLY A 38 23.98 1.47 -7.67
CA GLY A 38 22.58 1.59 -8.06
C GLY A 38 22.34 2.94 -8.74
N THR A 39 21.61 2.95 -9.86
CA THR A 39 21.10 4.20 -10.43
C THR A 39 19.91 4.68 -9.61
N GLY A 40 19.81 5.99 -9.37
CA GLY A 40 18.66 6.58 -8.67
C GLY A 40 17.33 6.33 -9.40
N ALA A 41 16.24 6.28 -8.65
CA ALA A 41 14.91 6.19 -9.25
C ALA A 41 14.61 7.47 -10.06
N ILE A 42 14.02 7.32 -11.25
CA ILE A 42 13.56 8.42 -12.10
C ILE A 42 12.03 8.37 -12.14
N PRO A 43 11.33 8.74 -11.05
CA PRO A 43 9.87 8.80 -11.07
C PRO A 43 9.42 9.95 -11.98
N LEU A 44 8.33 9.74 -12.72
CA LEU A 44 7.62 10.85 -13.34
C LEU A 44 7.09 11.78 -12.26
N LEU A 45 7.35 13.08 -12.41
CA LEU A 45 6.73 14.09 -11.57
C LEU A 45 5.21 14.08 -11.80
N PRO A 46 4.39 14.28 -10.75
CA PRO A 46 2.97 14.50 -10.93
C PRO A 46 2.78 15.70 -11.87
N GLY A 47 1.82 15.57 -12.79
CA GLY A 47 1.49 16.65 -13.72
C GLY A 47 0.98 17.90 -12.99
N PRO A 48 0.87 19.04 -13.71
CA PRO A 48 0.34 20.27 -13.14
C PRO A 48 -1.02 20.04 -12.48
N LEU A 49 -1.18 20.50 -11.24
CA LEU A 49 -2.47 20.51 -10.56
C LEU A 49 -3.44 21.41 -11.34
N LYS A 50 -4.68 20.94 -11.52
CA LYS A 50 -5.77 21.80 -12.00
C LYS A 50 -6.32 22.60 -10.82
N GLN A 51 -6.73 23.85 -11.06
CA GLN A 51 -7.38 24.68 -10.03
C GLN A 51 -8.63 23.96 -9.51
N ALA A 52 -8.72 23.78 -8.20
CA ALA A 52 -9.83 23.10 -7.53
C ALA A 52 -11.16 23.85 -7.72
N ASP A 53 -11.08 25.14 -7.97
CA ASP A 53 -12.17 26.09 -8.20
C ASP A 53 -12.78 26.00 -9.62
N ALA A 54 -12.16 25.25 -10.53
CA ALA A 54 -12.79 24.80 -11.76
C ALA A 54 -13.58 23.48 -11.59
N ASP A 55 -13.51 22.87 -10.41
CA ASP A 55 -14.26 21.65 -10.14
C ASP A 55 -15.75 21.97 -9.95
N LYS A 56 -16.61 21.11 -10.50
CA LYS A 56 -18.05 21.31 -10.41
C LYS A 56 -18.55 20.63 -9.15
N ALA A 57 -19.20 21.41 -8.28
CA ALA A 57 -19.90 20.83 -7.14
C ALA A 57 -20.79 19.67 -7.60
N GLY A 58 -20.72 18.54 -6.88
CA GLY A 58 -21.62 17.42 -7.12
C GLY A 58 -23.07 17.89 -7.11
N LYS A 59 -23.93 17.25 -7.92
CA LYS A 59 -25.33 17.65 -8.02
C LYS A 59 -25.97 17.58 -6.62
N LEU A 60 -26.48 18.71 -6.13
CA LEU A 60 -27.36 18.73 -4.98
C LEU A 60 -28.50 17.75 -5.28
N LEU A 61 -28.71 16.79 -4.38
CA LEU A 61 -29.87 15.91 -4.43
C LEU A 61 -31.12 16.77 -4.17
N ILE A 62 -31.61 17.33 -5.26
CA ILE A 62 -32.93 17.79 -5.68
C ILE A 62 -33.92 18.11 -4.53
N PRO A 63 -34.64 19.25 -4.56
CA PRO A 63 -35.64 19.70 -3.57
C PRO A 63 -36.49 18.64 -2.87
N ALA A 64 -36.77 17.50 -3.53
CA ALA A 64 -37.38 16.31 -2.97
C ALA A 64 -36.73 15.81 -1.67
N GLN A 65 -35.40 15.82 -1.54
CA GLN A 65 -34.73 15.34 -0.31
C GLN A 65 -34.89 16.34 0.84
N ARG A 66 -34.89 17.64 0.54
CA ARG A 66 -35.16 18.71 1.52
C ARG A 66 -36.61 18.64 2.01
N GLN A 67 -37.57 18.47 1.10
CA GLN A 67 -38.99 18.34 1.41
C GLN A 67 -39.27 17.07 2.25
N ALA A 68 -38.64 15.95 1.89
CA ALA A 68 -38.76 14.67 2.58
C ALA A 68 -38.24 14.70 4.03
N LEU A 69 -37.09 15.36 4.25
CA LEU A 69 -36.54 15.60 5.58
C LEU A 69 -37.46 16.50 6.42
N LEU A 70 -38.00 17.56 5.83
CA LEU A 70 -38.94 18.47 6.50
C LEU A 70 -40.27 17.78 6.86
N GLN A 71 -40.73 16.85 6.03
CA GLN A 71 -41.98 16.11 6.25
C GLN A 71 -41.79 14.81 7.06
N LYS A 72 -40.58 14.53 7.59
CA LYS A 72 -40.22 13.28 8.30
C LYS A 72 -40.64 12.01 7.55
N LYS A 73 -40.66 12.07 6.21
CA LYS A 73 -41.06 10.95 5.36
C LYS A 73 -39.82 10.53 4.57
N PRO A 74 -39.18 9.39 4.87
CA PRO A 74 -37.95 9.00 4.20
C PRO A 74 -38.25 8.75 2.71
N LEU A 75 -37.60 9.51 1.84
CA LEU A 75 -37.77 9.38 0.40
C LEU A 75 -36.68 8.47 -0.16
N CYS A 76 -37.07 7.28 -0.60
CA CYS A 76 -36.20 6.36 -1.33
C CYS A 76 -36.17 6.80 -2.80
N ALA A 77 -35.17 7.58 -3.19
CA ALA A 77 -35.03 8.08 -4.56
C ALA A 77 -35.01 6.95 -5.61
N ILE A 78 -34.42 5.80 -5.25
CA ILE A 78 -34.37 4.59 -6.09
C ILE A 78 -35.78 4.00 -6.29
N CYS A 79 -36.61 3.98 -5.25
CA CYS A 79 -37.95 3.41 -5.29
C CYS A 79 -38.91 4.27 -6.12
N GLU A 80 -38.75 5.60 -6.09
CA GLU A 80 -39.57 6.52 -6.89
C GLU A 80 -39.13 6.53 -8.37
N ALA A 81 -37.83 6.40 -8.66
CA ALA A 81 -37.33 6.19 -10.02
C ALA A 81 -37.87 4.88 -10.61
N ALA A 82 -37.80 3.76 -9.86
CA ALA A 82 -38.32 2.47 -10.29
C ALA A 82 -39.84 2.51 -10.56
N LYS A 83 -40.62 3.25 -9.76
CA LYS A 83 -42.06 3.46 -10.04
C LYS A 83 -42.30 4.28 -11.30
N ALA A 84 -41.49 5.32 -11.55
CA ALA A 84 -41.64 6.16 -12.74
C ALA A 84 -41.28 5.39 -14.01
N GLU A 85 -40.25 4.56 -13.97
CA GLU A 85 -39.88 3.66 -15.06
C GLU A 85 -40.98 2.62 -15.33
N ALA A 86 -41.52 1.98 -14.27
CA ALA A 86 -42.61 1.02 -14.38
C ALA A 86 -43.94 1.63 -14.87
N ARG A 87 -44.11 2.96 -14.79
CA ARG A 87 -45.31 3.67 -15.26
C ARG A 87 -45.21 4.15 -16.70
N ASN A 88 -44.00 4.19 -17.25
CA ASN A 88 -43.71 4.58 -18.64
C ASN A 88 -43.36 3.36 -19.53
N ALA A 89 -43.41 2.16 -18.98
CA ALA A 89 -43.43 0.88 -19.70
C ALA A 89 -44.89 0.44 -19.91
#